data_AF-A0A741Q7B8-F1
#
_entry.id   AF-A0A741Q7B8-F1
#
_cell.length_a   1.000
_cell.length_b   1.000
_cell.length_c   1.000
_cell.angle_alpha   90.00
_cell.angle_beta   90.00
_cell.angle_gamma   90.00
#
_symmetry.space_group_name_H-M   'P 1'
#
loop_
_entity.id
_entity.type
_entity.pdbx_description
1 polymer ?
#
loop_
_entity_poly.entity_id
_entity_poly.type
_entity_poly.pdbx_seq_one_letter_code
_entity_poly.pdbx_strand_id
1 'polypeptide(L)'
;MNKIYKLKFDKRRNELVIVSEITAGAGKERSTGHIADLTALSPFRKLLGTLTPVALLTGLIAGLLPAMALAADLPTGGQIVGGQGSISTSGNQMTIHQQTQNMATNWHSFDIGKNNTVQFVQPNSSSVALNRVTGASGSQIMGTLKANGQVFILNPNGVLFGKNARVDVGGLVA
;
A
#
# COMPACT_ATOMS: atom_id res chain seq x y z
N MET A 1 40.85 30.88 9.92
CA MET A 1 39.74 29.91 10.05
C MET A 1 40.34 28.51 9.89
N ASN A 2 40.52 27.77 10.99
CA ASN A 2 41.22 26.47 10.99
C ASN A 2 40.32 25.38 10.38
N LYS A 3 40.81 24.68 9.36
CA LYS A 3 40.09 23.55 8.74
C LYS A 3 40.56 22.25 9.40
N ILE A 4 39.71 21.69 10.26
CA ILE A 4 39.94 20.43 11.00
C ILE A 4 39.83 19.15 10.14
N TYR A 5 39.87 19.28 8.82
CA TYR A 5 39.71 18.17 7.87
C TYR A 5 40.42 18.42 6.54
N LYS A 6 40.74 17.34 5.82
CA LYS A 6 41.30 17.35 4.46
C LYS A 6 40.53 16.39 3.55
N LEU A 7 40.46 16.73 2.27
CA LEU A 7 39.87 15.86 1.24
C LEU A 7 40.96 14.95 0.65
N LYS A 8 40.68 13.65 0.53
CA LYS A 8 41.54 12.69 -0.17
C LYS A 8 40.74 11.93 -1.21
N PHE A 9 41.32 11.75 -2.39
CA PHE A 9 40.68 11.03 -3.49
C PHE A 9 40.78 9.51 -3.29
N ASP A 10 39.63 8.83 -3.27
CA ASP A 10 39.53 7.37 -3.21
C ASP A 10 39.39 6.80 -4.63
N LYS A 11 40.47 6.19 -5.12
CA LYS A 11 40.53 5.61 -6.48
C LYS A 11 39.53 4.47 -6.70
N ARG A 12 39.05 3.80 -5.65
CA ARG A 12 38.11 2.67 -5.79
C ARG A 12 36.67 3.14 -6.00
N ARG A 13 36.32 4.31 -5.43
CA ARG A 13 35.00 4.94 -5.57
C ARG A 13 34.96 6.05 -6.61
N ASN A 14 36.13 6.46 -7.11
CA ASN A 14 36.29 7.56 -8.04
C ASN A 14 35.71 8.89 -7.49
N GLU A 15 35.91 9.15 -6.20
CA GLU A 15 35.32 10.29 -5.48
C GLU A 15 36.27 10.86 -4.41
N LEU A 16 36.07 12.13 -4.03
CA LEU A 16 36.79 12.80 -2.93
C LEU A 16 36.08 12.55 -1.58
N VAL A 17 36.80 11.94 -0.64
CA VAL A 17 36.29 11.63 0.70
C VAL A 17 36.90 12.59 1.73
N ILE A 18 36.08 13.05 2.69
CA ILE A 18 36.51 13.89 3.81
C ILE A 18 37.20 13.03 4.87
N VAL A 19 38.41 13.45 5.29
CA VAL A 19 39.24 12.74 6.26
C VAL A 19 39.80 13.71 7.30
N SER A 20 40.08 13.23 8.51
CA SER A 20 40.76 14.02 9.55
C SER A 20 42.16 14.48 9.12
N GLU A 21 42.59 15.65 9.59
CA GLU A 21 43.86 16.28 9.21
C GLU A 21 45.09 15.45 9.59
N ILE A 22 45.01 14.69 10.69
CA ILE A 22 46.09 13.82 11.21
C ILE A 22 46.28 12.51 10.43
N THR A 23 45.43 12.21 9.44
CA THR A 23 45.52 10.93 8.70
C THR A 23 46.66 10.93 7.68
N ALA A 24 47.80 10.32 8.03
CA ALA A 24 49.00 10.27 7.20
C ALA A 24 48.88 9.32 5.99
N GLY A 25 48.20 8.17 6.13
CA GLY A 25 48.11 7.14 5.07
C GLY A 25 46.82 7.21 4.23
N ALA A 26 46.88 6.67 3.00
CA ALA A 26 45.70 6.12 2.35
C ALA A 26 45.58 4.66 2.83
N GLY A 27 44.43 4.25 3.37
CA GLY A 27 44.24 2.88 3.86
C GLY A 27 44.59 1.85 2.77
N LYS A 28 45.22 0.73 3.16
CA LYS A 28 45.50 -0.37 2.23
C LYS A 28 44.17 -0.93 1.72
N GLU A 29 44.08 -1.15 0.41
CA GLU A 29 42.89 -1.59 -0.32
C GLU A 29 42.18 -2.83 0.26
N ARG A 30 42.88 -3.62 1.11
CA ARG A 30 42.44 -4.92 1.61
C ARG A 30 42.01 -4.97 3.08
N SER A 31 41.91 -3.84 3.80
CA SER A 31 41.51 -3.90 5.21
C SER A 31 40.54 -2.80 5.60
N THR A 32 39.25 -3.08 5.42
CA THR A 32 38.16 -2.41 6.15
C THR A 32 37.03 -3.44 6.31
N GLY A 33 36.50 -3.56 7.53
CA GLY A 33 35.77 -4.72 8.05
C GLY A 33 34.58 -5.23 7.21
N HIS A 34 34.42 -6.55 7.21
CA HIS A 34 33.26 -7.24 6.67
C HIS A 34 32.04 -6.99 7.57
N ILE A 35 30.95 -6.53 6.97
CA ILE A 35 29.60 -6.65 7.55
C ILE A 35 29.12 -8.06 7.24
N ALA A 36 28.46 -8.66 8.23
CA ALA A 36 28.12 -10.06 8.33
C ALA A 36 27.42 -10.67 7.10
N ASP A 37 27.78 -11.94 6.92
CA ASP A 37 27.20 -13.01 6.13
C ASP A 37 25.66 -13.05 6.16
N LEU A 38 25.05 -13.05 4.97
CA LEU A 38 23.67 -13.50 4.74
C LEU A 38 23.62 -14.28 3.42
N THR A 39 24.42 -15.34 3.29
CA THR A 39 24.16 -16.38 2.28
C THR A 39 24.35 -17.77 2.87
N ALA A 40 23.52 -18.10 3.85
CA ALA A 40 23.11 -19.48 4.03
C ALA A 40 22.15 -19.86 2.88
N LEU A 41 22.23 -21.12 2.46
CA LEU A 41 21.45 -21.81 1.42
C LEU A 41 22.06 -21.81 0.01
N SER A 42 22.93 -22.78 -0.27
CA SER A 42 22.55 -23.95 -1.08
C SER A 42 23.78 -24.82 -1.41
N PRO A 43 23.69 -26.16 -1.28
CA PRO A 43 24.77 -27.07 -1.66
C PRO A 43 24.49 -27.60 -3.06
N PHE A 44 25.14 -27.11 -4.12
CA PHE A 44 25.26 -27.92 -5.33
C PHE A 44 26.56 -27.61 -6.07
N ARG A 45 27.48 -28.55 -5.92
CA ARG A 45 28.73 -28.66 -6.68
C ARG A 45 28.41 -28.77 -8.18
N LYS A 46 29.22 -28.05 -8.96
CA LYS A 46 29.85 -28.46 -10.23
C LYS A 46 29.00 -29.26 -11.22
N LEU A 47 28.65 -28.66 -12.36
CA LEU A 47 28.93 -29.30 -13.65
C LEU A 47 29.11 -28.25 -14.75
N LEU A 48 30.33 -28.16 -15.27
CA LEU A 48 30.67 -27.56 -16.56
C LEU A 48 30.00 -28.39 -17.66
N GLY A 49 29.30 -27.77 -18.61
CA GLY A 49 28.72 -28.49 -19.74
C GLY A 49 28.13 -27.58 -20.82
N THR A 50 28.97 -27.25 -21.81
CA THR A 50 28.67 -26.96 -23.22
C THR A 50 27.73 -25.81 -23.59
N LEU A 51 28.31 -24.87 -24.34
CA LEU A 51 27.69 -23.74 -25.05
C LEU A 51 26.64 -24.20 -26.08
N THR A 52 25.43 -23.66 -26.01
CA THR A 52 24.51 -23.55 -27.16
C THR A 52 23.89 -22.14 -27.20
N PRO A 53 23.88 -21.45 -28.37
CA PRO A 53 23.42 -20.07 -28.47
C PRO A 53 21.92 -20.02 -28.82
N VAL A 54 21.04 -20.32 -27.87
CA VAL A 54 19.58 -20.17 -28.08
C VAL A 54 18.92 -19.65 -26.81
N ALA A 55 19.32 -18.47 -26.34
CA ALA A 55 18.70 -17.83 -25.18
C ALA A 55 18.67 -16.29 -25.28
N LEU A 56 18.63 -15.77 -26.51
CA LEU A 56 18.62 -14.33 -26.79
C LEU A 56 17.31 -13.88 -27.46
N LEU A 57 16.19 -14.54 -27.14
CA LEU A 57 14.86 -14.18 -27.64
C LEU A 57 13.74 -14.22 -26.56
N THR A 58 14.09 -14.32 -25.27
CA THR A 58 13.11 -14.34 -24.16
C THR A 58 13.20 -13.12 -23.25
N GLY A 59 13.91 -12.06 -23.65
CA GLY A 59 14.22 -10.91 -22.81
C GLY A 59 13.49 -9.60 -23.14
N LEU A 60 12.55 -9.58 -24.09
CA LEU A 60 11.92 -8.33 -24.54
C LEU A 60 10.41 -8.45 -24.80
N ILE A 61 9.65 -9.06 -23.89
CA ILE A 61 8.17 -8.92 -23.86
C ILE A 61 7.67 -8.94 -22.40
N ALA A 62 8.24 -8.11 -21.53
CA ALA A 62 7.76 -7.97 -20.14
C ALA A 62 7.43 -6.51 -19.77
N GLY A 63 7.14 -5.67 -20.77
CA GLY A 63 7.00 -4.23 -20.59
C GLY A 63 5.75 -3.63 -21.24
N LEU A 64 4.69 -4.41 -21.47
CA LEU A 64 3.44 -3.86 -22.01
C LEU A 64 2.22 -4.70 -21.65
N LEU A 65 2.08 -5.05 -20.37
CA LEU A 65 0.75 -5.36 -19.87
C LEU A 65 0.15 -4.01 -19.44
N PRO A 66 -0.86 -3.46 -20.13
CA PRO A 66 -1.66 -2.41 -19.53
C PRO A 66 -2.20 -3.01 -18.23
N ALA A 67 -1.89 -2.38 -17.10
CA ALA A 67 -2.59 -2.67 -15.87
C ALA A 67 -4.06 -2.38 -16.16
N MET A 68 -4.82 -3.43 -16.49
CA MET A 68 -6.27 -3.32 -16.56
C MET A 68 -6.66 -2.93 -15.14
N ALA A 69 -7.04 -1.67 -14.96
CA ALA A 69 -7.70 -1.22 -13.75
C ALA A 69 -9.00 -2.04 -13.69
N LEU A 70 -8.93 -3.17 -12.98
CA LEU A 70 -10.11 -3.92 -12.59
C LEU A 70 -10.88 -2.94 -11.72
N ALA A 71 -11.96 -2.37 -12.27
CA ALA A 71 -12.96 -1.64 -11.51
C ALA A 71 -13.68 -2.64 -10.59
N ALA A 72 -12.95 -3.13 -9.59
CA ALA A 72 -13.51 -3.71 -8.40
C ALA A 72 -13.89 -2.53 -7.51
N ASP A 73 -14.99 -1.85 -7.86
CA ASP A 73 -15.44 -0.64 -7.16
C ASP A 73 -16.10 -1.03 -5.83
N LEU A 74 -15.30 -1.55 -4.91
CA LEU A 74 -15.59 -1.64 -3.48
C LEU A 74 -14.60 -0.72 -2.74
N PRO A 75 -14.92 -0.29 -1.51
CA PRO A 75 -13.99 0.52 -0.72
C PRO A 75 -12.62 -0.16 -0.57
N THR A 76 -11.54 0.62 -0.60
CA THR A 76 -10.16 0.08 -0.56
C THR A 76 -9.35 0.68 0.59
N GLY A 77 -8.35 -0.07 1.07
CA GLY A 77 -7.45 0.38 2.13
C GLY A 77 -8.15 0.58 3.49
N GLY A 78 -9.18 -0.21 3.78
CA GLY A 78 -9.93 -0.13 5.03
C GLY A 78 -9.07 -0.42 6.26
N GLN A 79 -8.97 0.55 7.18
CA GLN A 79 -8.31 0.41 8.47
C GLN A 79 -9.21 0.95 9.58
N ILE A 80 -9.61 0.06 10.49
CA ILE A 80 -10.38 0.45 11.68
C ILE A 80 -9.44 1.16 12.64
N VAL A 81 -9.71 2.45 12.90
CA VAL A 81 -8.89 3.33 13.74
C VAL A 81 -9.56 3.70 15.06
N GLY A 82 -10.84 3.37 15.23
CA GLY A 82 -11.57 3.53 16.48
C GLY A 82 -12.72 2.54 16.59
N GLY A 83 -13.01 2.07 17.80
CA GLY A 83 -13.97 0.98 18.00
C GLY A 83 -13.39 -0.39 17.63
N GLN A 84 -14.26 -1.38 17.49
CA GLN A 84 -13.90 -2.75 17.07
C GLN A 84 -14.85 -3.24 15.99
N GLY A 85 -14.30 -4.07 15.11
CA GLY A 85 -15.04 -4.72 14.04
C GLY A 85 -14.13 -5.48 13.09
N SER A 86 -14.73 -5.98 12.01
CA SER A 86 -14.01 -6.62 10.91
C SER A 86 -14.58 -6.20 9.58
N ILE A 87 -13.73 -6.27 8.55
CA ILE A 87 -14.08 -5.98 7.17
C ILE A 87 -13.82 -7.25 6.39
N SER A 88 -14.81 -7.75 5.68
CA SER A 88 -14.70 -8.91 4.82
C SER A 88 -15.31 -8.62 3.45
N THR A 89 -14.78 -9.26 2.41
CA THR A 89 -15.28 -9.11 1.05
C THR A 89 -15.49 -10.48 0.44
N SER A 90 -16.64 -10.67 -0.18
CA SER A 90 -16.99 -11.88 -0.93
C SER A 90 -17.63 -11.48 -2.27
N GLY A 91 -16.91 -11.70 -3.36
CA GLY A 91 -17.34 -11.26 -4.69
C GLY A 91 -17.64 -9.76 -4.72
N ASN A 92 -18.87 -9.41 -5.10
CA ASN A 92 -19.34 -8.03 -5.24
C ASN A 92 -19.90 -7.43 -3.94
N GLN A 93 -19.79 -8.15 -2.82
CA GLN A 93 -20.27 -7.67 -1.52
C GLN A 93 -19.12 -7.49 -0.53
N MET A 94 -19.03 -6.31 0.06
CA MET A 94 -18.24 -6.04 1.25
C MET A 94 -19.17 -6.00 2.46
N THR A 95 -18.81 -6.74 3.51
CA THR A 95 -19.52 -6.75 4.79
C THR A 95 -18.60 -6.20 5.88
N ILE A 96 -19.10 -5.21 6.60
CA ILE A 96 -18.41 -4.53 7.69
C ILE A 96 -19.16 -4.88 8.96
N HIS A 97 -18.58 -5.79 9.75
CA HIS A 97 -19.13 -6.21 11.03
C HIS A 97 -18.62 -5.28 12.12
N GLN A 98 -19.45 -4.37 12.58
CA GLN A 98 -19.16 -3.47 13.67
C GLN A 98 -19.55 -4.11 15.01
N GLN A 99 -18.65 -4.09 15.98
CA GLN A 99 -18.85 -4.70 17.30
C GLN A 99 -19.11 -3.65 18.40
N THR A 100 -18.62 -2.43 18.24
CA THR A 100 -18.79 -1.33 19.20
C THR A 100 -19.91 -0.38 18.79
N GLN A 101 -20.45 0.39 19.73
CA GLN A 101 -21.52 1.37 19.45
C GLN A 101 -21.10 2.41 18.41
N ASN A 102 -19.84 2.85 18.45
CA ASN A 102 -19.24 3.72 17.47
C ASN A 102 -17.99 3.04 16.91
N MET A 103 -17.81 3.10 15.59
CA MET A 103 -16.61 2.61 14.92
C MET A 103 -16.17 3.63 13.87
N ALA A 104 -14.86 3.85 13.76
CA ALA A 104 -14.26 4.73 12.78
C ALA A 104 -13.29 3.95 11.91
N THR A 105 -13.46 4.06 10.60
CA THR A 105 -12.65 3.38 9.60
C THR A 105 -12.08 4.40 8.63
N ASN A 106 -10.77 4.38 8.45
CA ASN A 106 -10.10 5.08 7.38
C ASN A 106 -10.12 4.23 6.12
N TRP A 107 -10.32 4.88 4.98
CA TRP A 107 -10.33 4.27 3.66
C TRP A 107 -9.41 5.05 2.73
N HIS A 108 -8.67 4.34 1.87
CA HIS A 108 -7.97 4.99 0.77
C HIS A 108 -8.98 5.52 -0.26
N SER A 109 -9.96 4.68 -0.63
CA SER A 109 -11.12 5.10 -1.40
C SER A 109 -12.39 4.47 -0.83
N PHE A 110 -13.52 5.16 -0.95
CA PHE A 110 -14.82 4.64 -0.57
C PHE A 110 -15.77 4.80 -1.74
N ASP A 111 -15.70 3.83 -2.65
CA ASP A 111 -16.52 3.72 -3.85
C ASP A 111 -17.38 2.46 -3.76
N ILE A 112 -18.60 2.54 -4.29
CA ILE A 112 -19.49 1.39 -4.41
C ILE A 112 -19.98 1.37 -5.85
N GLY A 113 -19.36 0.56 -6.69
CA GLY A 113 -19.71 0.46 -8.10
C GLY A 113 -21.08 -0.13 -8.34
N LYS A 114 -21.53 -0.06 -9.60
CA LYS A 114 -22.79 -0.67 -10.03
C LYS A 114 -22.76 -2.16 -9.71
N ASN A 115 -23.88 -2.69 -9.20
CA ASN A 115 -24.03 -4.09 -8.79
C ASN A 115 -23.15 -4.54 -7.60
N ASN A 116 -22.38 -3.63 -6.99
CA ASN A 116 -21.68 -3.89 -5.74
C ASN A 116 -22.53 -3.48 -4.53
N THR A 117 -22.29 -4.15 -3.41
CA THR A 117 -22.96 -3.85 -2.14
C THR A 117 -21.94 -3.69 -1.02
N VAL A 118 -22.07 -2.62 -0.24
CA VAL A 118 -21.41 -2.48 1.07
C VAL A 118 -22.48 -2.60 2.14
N GLN A 119 -22.32 -3.55 3.06
CA GLN A 119 -23.25 -3.79 4.15
C GLN A 119 -22.57 -3.61 5.51
N PHE A 120 -23.09 -2.69 6.31
CA PHE A 120 -22.74 -2.56 7.72
C PHE A 120 -23.68 -3.41 8.56
N VAL A 121 -23.12 -4.33 9.33
CA VAL A 121 -23.82 -5.09 10.37
C VAL A 121 -23.37 -4.51 11.70
N GLN A 122 -24.24 -3.71 12.32
CA GLN A 122 -23.94 -2.92 13.51
C GLN A 122 -24.71 -3.47 14.73
N PRO A 123 -24.28 -3.18 15.97
CA PRO A 123 -24.92 -3.72 17.18
C PRO A 123 -26.41 -3.40 17.28
N ASN A 124 -26.83 -2.19 16.91
CA ASN A 124 -28.23 -1.76 16.91
C ASN A 124 -28.45 -0.55 15.97
N SER A 125 -29.69 -0.08 15.86
CA SER A 125 -30.06 1.03 14.98
C SER A 125 -29.49 2.40 15.35
N SER A 126 -29.04 2.56 16.60
CA SER A 126 -28.41 3.79 17.09
C SER A 126 -26.87 3.77 16.95
N SER A 127 -26.28 2.65 16.54
CA SER A 127 -24.84 2.53 16.33
C SER A 127 -24.37 3.34 15.12
N VAL A 128 -23.17 3.91 15.19
CA VAL A 128 -22.61 4.80 14.16
C VAL A 128 -21.34 4.21 13.57
N ALA A 129 -21.27 4.15 12.23
CA ALA A 129 -20.08 3.82 11.46
C ALA A 129 -19.54 5.06 10.74
N LEU A 130 -18.41 5.60 11.19
CA LEU A 130 -17.71 6.70 10.52
C LEU A 130 -16.73 6.15 9.48
N ASN A 131 -16.87 6.56 8.24
CA ASN A 131 -16.00 6.19 7.12
C ASN A 131 -15.28 7.45 6.63
N ARG A 132 -13.98 7.55 6.90
CA ARG A 132 -13.16 8.69 6.48
C ARG A 132 -12.29 8.31 5.29
N VAL A 133 -12.44 9.02 4.18
CA VAL A 133 -11.59 8.85 3.00
C VAL A 133 -10.34 9.72 3.15
N THR A 134 -9.17 9.10 3.01
CA THR A 134 -7.86 9.76 3.08
C THR A 134 -7.16 9.85 1.73
N GLY A 135 -7.69 9.22 0.69
CA GLY A 135 -7.20 9.36 -0.68
C GLY A 135 -7.63 10.68 -1.34
N ALA A 136 -7.13 10.88 -2.56
CA ALA A 136 -7.33 12.12 -3.32
C ALA A 136 -8.61 12.12 -4.18
N SER A 137 -9.34 11.01 -4.25
CA SER A 137 -10.54 10.87 -5.09
C SER A 137 -11.82 11.13 -4.30
N GLY A 138 -12.81 11.71 -4.97
CA GLY A 138 -14.20 11.77 -4.48
C GLY A 138 -14.83 10.39 -4.41
N SER A 139 -15.80 10.21 -3.51
CA SER A 139 -16.51 8.95 -3.31
C SER A 139 -17.64 8.79 -4.32
N GLN A 140 -17.66 7.69 -5.05
CA GLN A 140 -18.70 7.36 -6.02
C GLN A 140 -19.57 6.21 -5.53
N ILE A 141 -20.79 6.52 -5.13
CA ILE A 141 -21.77 5.54 -4.66
C ILE A 141 -22.75 5.25 -5.80
N MET A 142 -22.44 4.26 -6.61
CA MET A 142 -23.20 3.82 -7.79
C MET A 142 -24.01 2.53 -7.54
N GLY A 143 -23.67 1.77 -6.51
CA GLY A 143 -24.29 0.51 -6.11
C GLY A 143 -25.18 0.64 -4.88
N THR A 144 -25.10 -0.36 -3.99
CA THR A 144 -25.96 -0.46 -2.81
C THR A 144 -25.17 -0.25 -1.52
N LEU A 145 -25.61 0.66 -0.68
CA LEU A 145 -25.14 0.85 0.69
C LEU A 145 -26.25 0.40 1.65
N LYS A 146 -25.96 -0.60 2.49
CA LYS A 146 -26.90 -1.13 3.49
C LYS A 146 -26.36 -0.99 4.90
N ALA A 147 -27.21 -0.63 5.86
CA ALA A 147 -26.86 -0.65 7.27
C ALA A 147 -28.11 -0.80 8.14
N ASN A 148 -28.02 -1.53 9.24
CA ASN A 148 -29.10 -1.55 10.24
C ASN A 148 -29.05 -0.35 11.20
N GLY A 149 -27.95 0.42 11.24
CA GLY A 149 -27.79 1.64 12.01
C GLY A 149 -27.36 2.83 11.14
N GLN A 150 -26.54 3.72 11.68
CA GLN A 150 -26.14 4.98 11.04
C GLN A 150 -24.77 4.86 10.37
N VAL A 151 -24.63 5.49 9.20
CA VAL A 151 -23.39 5.52 8.42
C VAL A 151 -23.03 6.96 8.10
N PHE A 152 -21.84 7.38 8.51
CA PHE A 152 -21.28 8.69 8.16
C PHE A 152 -20.14 8.50 7.16
N ILE A 153 -20.17 9.25 6.06
CA ILE A 153 -19.13 9.26 5.04
C ILE A 153 -18.49 10.64 5.06
N LEU A 154 -17.19 10.69 5.31
CA LEU A 154 -16.40 11.91 5.32
C LEU A 154 -15.38 11.81 4.19
N ASN A 155 -15.62 12.54 3.11
CA ASN A 155 -14.66 12.70 2.03
C ASN A 155 -14.53 14.17 1.64
N PRO A 156 -13.39 14.84 1.92
CA PRO A 156 -13.17 16.23 1.52
C PRO A 156 -13.27 16.48 0.02
N ASN A 157 -13.05 15.45 -0.80
CA ASN A 157 -13.15 15.53 -2.26
C ASN A 157 -14.60 15.40 -2.77
N GLY A 158 -15.57 15.21 -1.86
CA GLY A 158 -16.99 15.09 -2.16
C GLY A 158 -17.50 13.66 -2.22
N VAL A 159 -18.83 13.53 -2.17
CA VAL A 159 -19.57 12.27 -2.24
C VAL A 159 -20.65 12.39 -3.32
N LEU A 160 -20.59 11.53 -4.33
CA LEU A 160 -21.53 11.48 -5.45
C LEU A 160 -22.38 10.21 -5.37
N PHE A 161 -23.71 10.37 -5.35
CA PHE A 161 -24.64 9.26 -5.47
C PHE A 161 -25.15 9.15 -6.91
N GLY A 162 -25.00 7.96 -7.48
CA GLY A 162 -25.43 7.66 -8.84
C GLY A 162 -26.96 7.56 -8.94
N LYS A 163 -27.49 7.78 -10.15
CA LYS A 163 -28.94 7.72 -10.43
C LYS A 163 -29.63 6.43 -9.92
N ASN A 164 -28.92 5.30 -9.98
CA ASN A 164 -29.44 3.98 -9.59
C ASN A 164 -28.88 3.50 -8.25
N ALA A 165 -28.18 4.36 -7.52
CA ALA A 165 -27.65 4.01 -6.21
C ALA A 165 -28.81 3.75 -5.24
N ARG A 166 -28.61 2.78 -4.35
CA ARG A 166 -29.57 2.47 -3.29
C ARG A 166 -28.89 2.65 -1.94
N VAL A 167 -29.49 3.47 -1.10
CA VAL A 167 -29.04 3.69 0.28
C VAL A 167 -30.18 3.26 1.20
N ASP A 168 -29.94 2.20 1.96
CA ASP A 168 -30.88 1.61 2.91
C ASP A 168 -30.19 1.53 4.28
N VAL A 169 -30.32 2.60 5.05
CA VAL A 169 -29.61 2.80 6.33
C VAL A 169 -30.54 3.45 7.35
N GLY A 170 -30.24 3.30 8.64
CA GLY A 170 -30.96 3.99 9.72
C GLY A 170 -30.72 5.50 9.76
N GLY A 171 -29.58 5.96 9.24
CA GLY A 171 -29.27 7.37 9.02
C GLY A 171 -27.99 7.53 8.19
N LEU A 172 -27.96 8.56 7.32
CA LEU A 172 -26.81 8.88 6.47
C LEU A 172 -26.36 10.32 6.70
N VAL A 173 -25.05 10.52 6.84
CA VAL A 173 -24.38 11.83 6.73
C VAL A 173 -23.27 11.69 5.69
N ALA A 174 -23.19 12.62 4.75
CA ALA A 174 -22.21 12.62 3.65
C ALA A 174 -21.81 14.05 3.26
#